data_AF-A0A353SB73-F1
#
_entry.id   AF-A0A353SB73-F1
#
_cell.length_a   1.000
_cell.length_b   1.000
_cell.length_c   1.000
_cell.angle_alpha   90.00
_cell.angle_beta   90.00
_cell.angle_gamma   90.00
#
_symmetry.space_group_name_H-M   'P 1'
#
loop_
_entity.id
_entity.type
_entity.pdbx_description
1 polymer ?
#
loop_
_entity_poly.entity_id
_entity_poly.type
_entity_poly.pdbx_seq_one_letter_code
_entity_poly.pdbx_strand_id
1 'polypeptide(L)'
;MLKNGFLQQDQFDKVDAYCVPEKQVQLLLLIMSFYDKALAVIQLGCPLLKVNELPVRTEIVRAKGVVGNDKLDGLTVIASHLEDQMAELERMYRKDTVA
;
A
#
# COMPACT_ATOMS: atom_id res chain seq x y z
N MET A 1 0.33 2.50 -8.52
CA MET A 1 -0.39 1.48 -7.73
C MET A 1 -1.82 1.31 -8.24
N LEU A 2 -2.61 2.38 -8.36
CA LEU A 2 -4.00 2.31 -8.84
C LEU A 2 -4.20 1.49 -10.13
N LYS A 3 -3.42 1.76 -11.18
CA LYS A 3 -3.53 1.05 -12.47
C LYS A 3 -3.30 -0.46 -12.33
N ASN A 4 -2.18 -0.87 -11.73
CA ASN A 4 -1.76 -2.27 -11.76
C ASN A 4 -2.25 -3.09 -10.55
N GLY A 5 -2.52 -2.43 -9.42
CA GLY A 5 -2.94 -3.07 -8.16
C GLY A 5 -4.44 -3.01 -7.88
N PHE A 6 -5.21 -2.26 -8.68
CA PHE A 6 -6.67 -2.17 -8.50
C PHE A 6 -7.43 -2.30 -9.84
N LEU A 7 -7.09 -1.49 -10.84
CA LEU A 7 -7.86 -1.42 -12.10
C LEU A 7 -7.61 -2.61 -13.04
N GLN A 8 -6.37 -3.07 -13.14
CA GLN A 8 -6.04 -4.27 -13.90
C GLN A 8 -6.47 -5.50 -13.09
N GLN A 9 -7.17 -6.43 -13.71
CA GLN A 9 -7.57 -7.72 -13.13
C GLN A 9 -7.14 -8.84 -14.08
N ASP A 10 -6.56 -9.90 -13.53
CA ASP A 10 -6.22 -11.11 -14.29
C ASP A 10 -7.37 -12.12 -14.23
N GLN A 11 -8.05 -12.33 -15.35
CA GLN A 11 -9.18 -13.25 -15.44
C GLN A 11 -8.76 -14.73 -15.37
N PHE A 12 -7.47 -15.03 -15.53
CA PHE A 12 -6.94 -16.40 -15.46
C PHE A 12 -6.39 -16.76 -14.07
N ASP A 13 -6.22 -15.78 -13.18
CA ASP A 13 -5.80 -16.01 -11.80
C ASP A 13 -6.96 -16.43 -10.91
N LYS A 14 -6.78 -17.51 -10.13
CA LYS A 14 -7.87 -18.10 -9.32
C LYS A 14 -8.39 -17.18 -8.22
N VAL A 15 -7.61 -16.19 -7.80
CA VAL A 15 -7.95 -15.26 -6.70
C VAL A 15 -8.34 -13.89 -7.25
N ASP A 16 -7.71 -13.43 -8.33
CA ASP A 16 -7.96 -12.11 -8.95
C ASP A 16 -9.09 -12.14 -9.99
N ALA A 17 -9.54 -13.32 -10.45
CA ALA A 17 -10.67 -13.44 -11.38
C ALA A 17 -12.01 -12.98 -10.78
N TYR A 18 -12.15 -12.98 -9.45
CA TYR A 18 -13.34 -12.51 -8.76
C TYR A 18 -12.99 -11.86 -7.40
N CYS A 19 -13.43 -10.63 -7.21
CA CYS A 19 -13.16 -9.84 -6.00
C CYS A 19 -14.47 -9.37 -5.37
N VAL A 20 -14.72 -9.75 -4.11
CA VAL A 20 -15.94 -9.34 -3.38
C VAL A 20 -15.91 -7.83 -3.05
N PRO A 21 -17.07 -7.14 -2.97
CA PRO A 21 -17.12 -5.69 -2.75
C PRO A 21 -16.32 -5.21 -1.52
N GLU A 22 -16.38 -5.95 -0.42
CA GLU A 22 -15.63 -5.63 0.79
C GLU A 22 -14.11 -5.61 0.54
N LYS A 23 -13.58 -6.64 -0.11
CA LYS A 23 -12.16 -6.72 -0.51
C LYS A 23 -11.77 -5.57 -1.44
N GLN A 24 -12.63 -5.21 -2.39
CA GLN A 24 -12.38 -4.09 -3.30
C GLN A 24 -12.24 -2.78 -2.54
N VAL A 25 -13.15 -2.48 -1.61
CA VAL A 25 -13.10 -1.27 -0.79
C VAL A 25 -11.83 -1.24 0.05
N GLN A 26 -11.49 -2.34 0.71
CA GLN A 26 -10.28 -2.41 1.54
C GLN A 26 -8.99 -2.24 0.72
N LEU A 27 -8.89 -2.84 -0.47
CA LEU A 27 -7.76 -2.64 -1.38
C LEU A 27 -7.62 -1.17 -1.79
N LEU A 28 -8.74 -0.52 -2.12
CA LEU A 28 -8.73 0.89 -2.50
C LEU A 28 -8.29 1.77 -1.33
N LEU A 29 -8.84 1.55 -0.14
CA LEU A 29 -8.44 2.29 1.07
C LEU A 29 -6.96 2.12 1.39
N LEU A 30 -6.42 0.90 1.23
CA LEU A 30 -5.00 0.63 1.42
C LEU A 30 -4.11 1.41 0.42
N ILE A 31 -4.51 1.46 -0.86
CA ILE A 31 -3.80 2.25 -1.88
C ILE A 31 -3.88 3.75 -1.57
N MET A 32 -5.03 4.25 -1.15
CA MET A 32 -5.21 5.66 -0.77
C MET A 32 -4.40 6.02 0.47
N SER A 33 -4.40 5.16 1.49
CA SER A 33 -3.57 5.34 2.68
C SER A 33 -2.08 5.41 2.37
N PHE A 34 -1.59 4.59 1.41
CA PHE A 34 -0.21 4.71 0.95
C PHE A 34 0.04 6.07 0.32
N TYR A 35 -0.87 6.54 -0.53
CA TYR A 35 -0.74 7.83 -1.20
C TYR A 35 -0.67 9.00 -0.21
N ASP A 36 -1.59 9.05 0.76
CA ASP A 36 -1.66 10.15 1.73
C ASP A 36 -0.37 10.21 2.58
N LYS A 37 0.10 9.06 3.07
CA LYS A 37 1.34 8.98 3.87
C LYS A 37 2.58 9.30 3.05
N ALA A 38 2.67 8.76 1.83
CA ALA A 38 3.76 9.07 0.91
C ALA A 38 3.86 10.57 0.63
N LEU A 39 2.72 11.23 0.38
CA LEU A 39 2.67 12.66 0.17
C LEU A 39 3.16 13.42 1.42
N ALA A 40 2.70 13.04 2.60
CA ALA A 40 3.10 13.66 3.86
C ALA A 40 4.62 13.58 4.09
N VAL A 41 5.24 12.41 3.90
CA VAL A 41 6.70 12.26 4.11
C VAL A 41 7.51 12.98 3.03
N ILE A 42 7.03 13.02 1.79
CA ILE A 42 7.68 13.79 0.71
C ILE A 42 7.66 15.28 1.02
N GLN A 43 6.56 15.80 1.59
CA GLN A 43 6.46 17.19 2.04
C GLN A 43 7.45 17.52 3.18
N LEU A 44 7.88 16.52 3.95
CA LEU A 44 8.95 16.66 4.96
C LEU A 44 10.37 16.62 4.37
N GLY A 45 10.51 16.49 3.04
CA GLY A 45 11.80 16.42 2.35
C GLY A 45 12.28 15.01 2.02
N CYS A 46 11.48 13.97 2.26
CA CYS A 46 11.83 12.61 1.85
C CYS A 46 11.94 12.51 0.32
N PRO A 47 13.07 12.02 -0.23
CA PRO A 47 13.19 11.75 -1.65
C PRO A 47 12.17 10.70 -2.10
N LEU A 48 11.53 10.94 -3.24
CA LEU A 48 10.55 10.01 -3.82
C LEU A 48 11.13 8.60 -4.03
N LEU A 49 12.43 8.48 -4.32
CA LEU A 49 13.10 7.19 -4.49
C LEU A 49 12.98 6.32 -3.23
N LYS A 50 13.15 6.90 -2.03
CA LYS A 50 13.05 6.18 -0.76
C LYS A 50 11.65 5.61 -0.51
N VAL A 51 10.61 6.36 -0.87
CA VAL A 51 9.22 5.89 -0.80
C VAL A 51 8.97 4.76 -1.81
N ASN A 52 9.53 4.86 -3.02
CA ASN A 52 9.37 3.83 -4.05
C ASN A 52 10.09 2.51 -3.72
N GLU A 53 11.17 2.57 -2.94
CA GLU A 53 11.95 1.41 -2.50
C GLU A 53 11.29 0.65 -1.34
N LEU A 54 10.23 1.20 -0.73
CA LEU A 54 9.51 0.53 0.36
C LEU A 54 8.97 -0.85 -0.06
N PRO A 55 9.29 -1.93 0.66
CA PRO A 55 8.78 -3.27 0.40
C PRO A 55 7.25 -3.33 0.32
N VAL A 56 6.55 -2.58 1.18
CA VAL A 56 5.08 -2.59 1.25
C VAL A 56 4.41 -2.16 -0.06
N ARG A 57 5.11 -1.37 -0.90
CA ARG A 57 4.60 -0.98 -2.22
C ARG A 57 4.33 -2.20 -3.10
N THR A 58 5.21 -3.20 -3.05
CA THR A 58 5.05 -4.44 -3.83
C THR A 58 3.97 -5.32 -3.23
N GLU A 59 3.87 -5.38 -1.90
CA GLU A 59 2.82 -6.11 -1.19
C GLU A 59 1.43 -5.60 -1.58
N ILE A 60 1.22 -4.28 -1.53
CA ILE A 60 -0.07 -3.66 -1.89
C ILE A 60 -0.45 -3.94 -3.35
N VAL A 61 0.50 -3.86 -4.29
CA VAL A 61 0.22 -4.13 -5.71
C VAL A 61 -0.18 -5.59 -5.95
N ARG A 62 0.38 -6.53 -5.18
CA ARG A 62 0.11 -7.97 -5.32
C ARG A 62 -1.06 -8.45 -4.47
N ALA A 63 -1.53 -7.64 -3.51
CA ALA A 63 -2.57 -7.99 -2.56
C ALA A 63 -3.84 -8.56 -3.22
N LYS A 64 -4.26 -8.02 -4.37
CA LYS A 64 -5.45 -8.48 -5.11
C LYS A 64 -5.41 -9.97 -5.50
N GLY A 65 -4.23 -10.51 -5.83
CA GLY A 65 -4.03 -11.92 -6.22
C GLY A 65 -3.49 -12.81 -5.09
N VAL A 66 -2.95 -12.23 -4.02
CA VAL A 66 -2.39 -12.99 -2.88
C VAL A 66 -3.43 -13.18 -1.77
N VAL A 67 -4.30 -12.20 -1.54
CA VAL A 67 -5.28 -12.24 -0.47
C VAL A 67 -6.62 -12.78 -0.98
N GLY A 68 -7.05 -13.92 -0.44
CA GLY A 68 -8.35 -14.53 -0.76
C GLY A 68 -9.53 -13.67 -0.31
N ASN A 69 -10.70 -13.85 -0.93
CA ASN A 69 -11.93 -13.16 -0.54
C ASN A 69 -12.38 -13.51 0.90
N ASP A 70 -11.96 -14.67 1.40
CA ASP A 70 -12.22 -15.21 2.74
C ASP A 70 -11.11 -14.89 3.76
N LYS A 71 -10.05 -14.17 3.34
CA LYS A 71 -8.83 -13.94 4.14
C LYS A 71 -8.49 -12.46 4.25
N LEU A 72 -9.49 -11.61 4.49
CA LEU A 72 -9.32 -10.16 4.52
C LEU A 72 -8.32 -9.69 5.58
N ASP A 73 -8.07 -10.47 6.63
CA ASP A 73 -7.00 -10.23 7.61
C ASP A 73 -5.62 -10.05 6.95
N GLY A 74 -5.39 -10.65 5.77
CA GLY A 74 -4.17 -10.43 5.00
C GLY A 74 -4.00 -8.98 4.55
N LEU A 75 -5.09 -8.25 4.26
CA LEU A 75 -5.02 -6.81 3.96
C LEU A 75 -4.70 -6.00 5.21
N THR A 76 -5.21 -6.40 6.38
CA THR A 76 -4.88 -5.77 7.66
C THR A 76 -3.39 -5.90 7.99
N VAL A 77 -2.78 -7.05 7.71
CA VAL A 77 -1.33 -7.27 7.88
C VAL A 77 -0.51 -6.36 6.94
N ILE A 78 -0.92 -6.23 5.67
CA ILE A 78 -0.24 -5.30 4.74
C ILE A 78 -0.42 -3.84 5.21
N ALA A 79 -1.59 -3.51 5.77
CA ALA A 79 -1.83 -2.18 6.34
C ALA A 79 -0.92 -1.91 7.54
N SER A 80 -0.66 -2.88 8.43
CA SER A 80 0.30 -2.68 9.52
C SER A 80 1.73 -2.50 9.00
N HIS A 81 2.15 -3.26 7.98
CA HIS A 81 3.46 -3.05 7.35
C HIS A 81 3.58 -1.64 6.75
N LEU A 82 2.49 -1.12 6.18
CA LEU A 82 2.44 0.24 5.64
C LEU A 82 2.65 1.28 6.75
N GLU A 83 1.91 1.13 7.86
CA GLU A 83 2.03 2.01 9.01
C GLU A 83 3.46 2.01 9.56
N ASP A 84 4.03 0.84 9.79
CA ASP A 84 5.37 0.71 10.38
C ASP A 84 6.45 1.33 9.47
N GLN A 85 6.45 0.99 8.17
CA GLN A 85 7.45 1.49 7.22
C GLN A 85 7.33 3.01 6.99
N MET A 86 6.11 3.54 6.91
CA MET A 86 5.90 4.98 6.75
C MET A 86 6.24 5.75 8.02
N ALA A 87 5.92 5.21 9.20
CA ALA A 87 6.28 5.83 10.47
C ALA A 87 7.80 5.90 10.67
N GLU A 88 8.54 4.89 10.23
CA GLU A 88 10.00 4.91 10.23
C GLU A 88 10.54 6.02 9.33
N LEU A 89 10.05 6.12 8.08
CA LEU A 89 10.42 7.20 7.15
C LEU A 89 10.08 8.58 7.72
N GLU A 90 8.87 8.76 8.23
CA GLU A 90 8.45 10.03 8.81
C GLU A 90 9.36 10.46 9.97
N ARG A 91 9.74 9.52 10.85
CA ARG A 91 10.66 9.80 11.96
C ARG A 91 12.05 10.21 11.50
N MET A 92 12.55 9.65 10.39
CA MET A 92 13.83 10.04 9.82
C MET A 92 13.78 11.48 9.31
N TYR A 93 12.79 11.81 8.47
CA TYR A 93 12.74 13.12 7.81
C TYR A 93 12.20 14.26 8.67
N ARG A 94 11.36 13.97 9.67
CA ARG A 94 10.91 14.99 10.64
C ARG A 94 12.06 15.56 11.47
N LYS A 95 13.12 14.78 11.73
CA LYS A 95 14.31 15.26 12.46
C LYS A 95 15.15 16.23 11.63
N ASP A 96 15.18 16.03 10.32
CA ASP A 96 15.98 16.82 9.39
C ASP A 96 15.35 18.18 9.07
N THR A 97 14.03 18.34 9.21
CA THR A 97 13.33 19.61 8.96
C THR A 97 13.42 20.62 10.11
N VAL A 98 13.90 20.21 11.30
CA VAL A 98 13.95 21.03 12.53
C VAL A 98 15.39 21.44 12.90
N ALA A 99 16.38 21.09 12.08
CA ALA A 99 17.78 21.51 12.20
C ALA A 99 18.11 22.64 11.22
#